data_AF-W4B432-F1
#
_entry.id   AF-W4B432-F1
#
_cell.length_a   1.000
_cell.length_b   1.000
_cell.length_c   1.000
_cell.angle_alpha   90.00
_cell.angle_beta   90.00
_cell.angle_gamma   90.00
#
_symmetry.space_group_name_H-M   'P 1'
#
loop_
_entity.id
_entity.type
_entity.pdbx_description
1 polymer ?
#
loop_
_entity_poly.entity_id
_entity_poly.type
_entity_poly.pdbx_seq_one_letter_code
_entity_poly.pdbx_strand_id
1 'polypeptide(L)'
;MSKPYNVVTDLFDLYWDDPVAFAEDMMGFDPDDWQCDVMMDVTQFPRTSVRSGQGVGKTGLEAALVIWFLCCRPNPKVVCTAPTKQQLHDVLWAEVSKWLENSMVKNLLKWTKTKVYMIGHEQRWFATARTAYKPENMQGFHEDYMLFIVDEASGVSDPIMEAILGTLSGAENKLLMCGNPTRTSGFFFMIRTTGTVVVSVLIKWILVAAVLLIVSAVGNVFGFEISEELSTNITGLAMAILGLR
;
A
#
# COMPACT_ATOMS: atom_id res chain seq x y z
N MET A 1 -15.72 37.97 -13.90
CA MET A 1 -15.54 37.72 -12.45
C MET A 1 -14.50 36.61 -12.32
N SER A 2 -13.26 36.94 -12.00
CA SER A 2 -12.27 35.95 -11.57
C SER A 2 -12.78 35.38 -10.25
N LYS A 3 -13.01 34.06 -10.18
CA LYS A 3 -13.31 33.39 -8.91
C LYS A 3 -12.21 33.79 -7.90
N PRO A 4 -12.53 34.12 -6.65
CA PRO A 4 -11.49 34.36 -5.65
C PRO A 4 -10.61 33.11 -5.61
N TYR A 5 -9.28 33.29 -5.73
CA TYR A 5 -8.30 32.24 -5.49
C TYR A 5 -8.50 31.76 -4.06
N ASN A 6 -9.20 30.64 -3.91
CA ASN A 6 -9.57 30.11 -2.62
C ASN A 6 -8.56 28.99 -2.36
N VAL A 7 -7.43 29.35 -1.76
CA VAL A 7 -6.27 28.46 -1.51
C VAL A 7 -6.72 27.11 -0.94
N VAL A 8 -7.77 27.11 -0.11
CA VAL A 8 -8.36 25.90 0.45
C VAL A 8 -8.98 24.99 -0.62
N THR A 9 -9.74 25.54 -1.57
CA THR A 9 -10.32 24.78 -2.69
C THR A 9 -9.23 24.22 -3.58
N ASP A 10 -8.19 25.01 -3.88
CA ASP A 10 -7.07 24.57 -4.70
C ASP A 10 -6.28 23.43 -4.02
N LEU A 11 -6.15 23.46 -2.69
CA LEU A 11 -5.55 22.37 -1.90
C LEU A 11 -6.42 21.11 -1.87
N PHE A 12 -7.73 21.26 -1.75
CA PHE A 12 -8.65 20.11 -1.83
C PHE A 12 -8.59 19.46 -3.21
N ASP A 13 -8.59 20.25 -4.28
CA ASP A 13 -8.48 19.76 -5.65
C ASP A 13 -7.11 19.09 -5.87
N LEU A 14 -6.03 19.64 -5.30
CA LEU A 14 -4.70 19.00 -5.33
C LEU A 14 -4.73 17.64 -4.64
N TYR A 15 -5.13 17.56 -3.37
CA TYR A 15 -5.14 16.30 -2.63
C TYR A 15 -6.16 15.30 -3.17
N TRP A 16 -7.17 15.76 -3.91
CA TRP A 16 -8.12 14.88 -4.58
C TRP A 16 -7.46 13.98 -5.62
N ASP A 17 -6.52 14.53 -6.39
CA ASP A 17 -5.81 13.87 -7.49
C ASP A 17 -4.38 13.45 -7.12
N ASP A 18 -3.83 14.00 -6.04
CA ASP A 18 -2.48 13.72 -5.55
C ASP A 18 -2.49 13.10 -4.13
N PRO A 19 -2.69 11.76 -4.04
CA PRO A 19 -2.59 11.05 -2.78
C PRO A 19 -1.20 11.10 -2.14
N VAL A 20 -0.13 11.32 -2.92
CA VAL A 20 1.24 11.40 -2.41
C VAL A 20 1.39 12.68 -1.60
N ALA A 21 1.00 13.82 -2.19
CA ALA A 21 0.98 15.10 -1.49
C ALA A 21 0.12 15.06 -0.23
N PHE A 22 -1.04 14.39 -0.28
CA PHE A 22 -1.87 14.21 0.92
C PHE A 22 -1.16 13.38 2.01
N ALA A 23 -0.52 12.28 1.63
CA ALA A 23 0.17 11.40 2.56
C ALA A 23 1.34 12.12 3.25
N GLU A 24 2.11 12.90 2.52
CA GLU A 24 3.20 13.73 3.06
C GLU A 24 2.68 14.83 3.98
N ASP A 25 1.77 15.68 3.48
CA ASP A 25 1.34 16.90 4.18
C ASP A 25 0.42 16.61 5.37
N MET A 26 -0.53 15.69 5.21
CA MET A 26 -1.58 15.45 6.21
C MET A 26 -1.23 14.31 7.16
N MET A 27 -0.39 13.37 6.74
CA MET A 27 -0.05 12.19 7.55
C MET A 27 1.41 12.13 7.98
N GLY A 28 2.30 12.93 7.39
CA GLY A 28 3.75 12.81 7.60
C GLY A 28 4.29 11.46 7.12
N PHE A 29 3.62 10.84 6.14
CA PHE A 29 4.05 9.61 5.50
C PHE A 29 5.07 9.96 4.42
N ASP A 30 6.25 9.34 4.45
CA ASP A 30 7.33 9.52 3.47
C ASP A 30 7.35 8.29 2.53
N PRO A 31 6.62 8.32 1.41
CA PRO A 31 6.49 7.19 0.52
C PRO A 31 7.77 6.94 -0.30
N ASP A 32 8.17 5.68 -0.44
CA ASP A 32 9.15 5.27 -1.43
C ASP A 32 8.63 5.55 -2.86
N ASP A 33 9.52 5.72 -3.84
CA ASP A 33 9.16 5.93 -5.26
C ASP A 33 8.10 4.95 -5.78
N TRP A 34 8.21 3.67 -5.42
CA TRP A 34 7.25 2.65 -5.85
C TRP A 34 5.89 2.80 -5.14
N GLN A 35 5.86 3.31 -3.91
CA GLN A 35 4.62 3.63 -3.20
C GLN A 35 3.96 4.83 -3.86
N CYS A 36 4.72 5.86 -4.24
CA CYS A 36 4.23 7.00 -5.01
C CYS A 36 3.57 6.55 -6.33
N ASP A 37 4.25 5.69 -7.09
CA ASP A 37 3.73 5.14 -8.34
C ASP A 37 2.39 4.43 -8.12
N VAL A 38 2.28 3.61 -7.06
CA VAL A 38 1.03 2.91 -6.75
C VAL A 38 -0.06 3.88 -6.31
N MET A 39 0.24 4.86 -5.47
CA MET A 39 -0.72 5.86 -5.04
C MET A 39 -1.30 6.61 -6.24
N MET A 40 -0.45 7.06 -7.16
CA MET A 40 -0.88 7.73 -8.40
C MET A 40 -1.66 6.80 -9.33
N ASP A 41 -1.27 5.52 -9.42
CA ASP A 41 -2.01 4.55 -10.22
C ASP A 41 -3.39 4.22 -9.63
N VAL A 42 -3.55 4.22 -8.30
CA VAL A 42 -4.87 4.10 -7.67
C VAL A 42 -5.74 5.30 -8.05
N THR A 43 -5.20 6.51 -8.14
CA THR A 43 -5.98 7.68 -8.62
C THR A 43 -6.40 7.53 -10.08
N GLN A 44 -5.48 7.14 -10.95
CA GLN A 44 -5.72 7.15 -12.41
C GLN A 44 -6.53 5.96 -12.92
N PHE A 45 -6.45 4.81 -12.22
CA PHE A 45 -7.02 3.56 -12.72
C PHE A 45 -8.06 2.98 -11.76
N PRO A 46 -9.12 2.32 -12.29
CA PRO A 46 -10.13 1.69 -11.44
C PRO A 46 -9.61 0.42 -10.76
N ARG A 47 -8.52 -0.18 -11.27
CA ARG A 47 -7.99 -1.45 -10.75
C ARG A 47 -6.46 -1.43 -10.82
N THR A 48 -5.83 -1.60 -9.66
CA THR A 48 -4.39 -1.59 -9.49
C THR A 48 -3.98 -2.82 -8.70
N SER A 49 -2.99 -3.57 -9.21
CA SER A 49 -2.40 -4.70 -8.51
C SER A 49 -0.92 -4.47 -8.27
N VAL A 50 -0.46 -4.79 -7.07
CA VAL A 50 0.91 -4.60 -6.63
C VAL A 50 1.48 -5.96 -6.27
N ARG A 51 2.52 -6.36 -7.01
CA ARG A 51 3.27 -7.59 -6.74
C ARG A 51 4.52 -7.22 -5.98
N SER A 52 4.52 -7.48 -4.68
CA SER A 52 5.68 -7.13 -3.86
C SER A 52 5.96 -8.11 -2.74
N GLY A 53 7.24 -8.21 -2.37
CA GLY A 53 7.76 -9.06 -1.30
C GLY A 53 7.33 -8.62 0.10
N GLN A 54 7.57 -9.48 1.09
CA GLN A 54 7.28 -9.19 2.50
C GLN A 54 8.13 -8.05 3.05
N GLY A 55 7.58 -7.28 3.99
CA GLY A 55 8.32 -6.25 4.74
C GLY A 55 8.65 -4.95 4.00
N VAL A 56 8.11 -4.74 2.79
CA VAL A 56 8.42 -3.54 1.98
C VAL A 56 7.58 -2.31 2.31
N GLY A 57 6.68 -2.36 3.30
CA GLY A 57 5.81 -1.22 3.64
C GLY A 57 4.47 -1.15 2.89
N LYS A 58 3.99 -2.25 2.30
CA LYS A 58 2.66 -2.32 1.66
C LYS A 58 1.53 -1.84 2.57
N THR A 59 1.51 -2.32 3.80
CA THR A 59 0.43 -2.05 4.74
C THR A 59 0.36 -0.56 5.12
N GLY A 60 1.51 0.12 5.19
CA GLY A 60 1.57 1.57 5.39
C GLY A 60 0.96 2.33 4.22
N LEU A 61 1.29 1.93 2.99
CA LEU A 61 0.69 2.45 1.77
C LEU A 61 -0.83 2.23 1.74
N GLU A 62 -1.31 1.03 2.08
CA GLU A 62 -2.74 0.74 2.16
C GLU A 62 -3.44 1.61 3.20
N ALA A 63 -2.83 1.77 4.39
CA ALA A 63 -3.35 2.63 5.45
C ALA A 63 -3.43 4.10 5.02
N ALA A 64 -2.42 4.62 4.31
CA ALA A 64 -2.42 5.96 3.74
C ALA A 64 -3.57 6.15 2.75
N LEU A 65 -3.77 5.19 1.83
CA LEU A 65 -4.87 5.24 0.87
C LEU A 65 -6.24 5.15 1.52
N VAL A 66 -6.41 4.39 2.62
CA VAL A 66 -7.66 4.38 3.39
C VAL A 66 -7.98 5.78 3.92
N ILE A 67 -7.02 6.42 4.57
CA ILE A 67 -7.22 7.75 5.20
C ILE A 67 -7.43 8.82 4.12
N TRP A 68 -6.62 8.82 3.07
CA TRP A 68 -6.76 9.70 1.92
C TRP A 68 -8.16 9.60 1.29
N PHE A 69 -8.61 8.38 0.97
CA PHE A 69 -9.90 8.20 0.32
C PHE A 69 -11.05 8.64 1.22
N LEU A 70 -10.96 8.38 2.53
CA LEU A 70 -11.92 8.86 3.52
C LEU A 70 -11.92 10.38 3.65
N CYS A 71 -10.80 11.08 3.47
CA CYS A 71 -10.76 12.53 3.63
C CYS A 71 -11.14 13.28 2.36
N CYS A 72 -10.81 12.72 1.20
CA CYS A 72 -10.90 13.45 -0.06
C CYS A 72 -12.19 13.19 -0.83
N ARG A 73 -12.89 12.08 -0.63
CA ARG A 73 -14.13 11.77 -1.36
C ARG A 73 -15.39 12.12 -0.55
N PRO A 74 -16.54 12.42 -1.20
CA PRO A 74 -17.80 12.69 -0.51
C PRO A 74 -18.52 11.39 -0.15
N ASN A 75 -18.77 11.18 1.14
CA ASN A 75 -19.43 9.98 1.68
C ASN A 75 -18.86 8.63 1.22
N PRO A 76 -17.53 8.45 1.17
CA PRO A 76 -16.91 7.24 0.65
C PRO A 76 -17.13 6.04 1.55
N LYS A 77 -17.12 4.86 0.92
CA LYS A 77 -16.96 3.59 1.62
C LYS A 77 -15.63 2.96 1.26
N VAL A 78 -14.88 2.55 2.28
CA VAL A 78 -13.63 1.80 2.08
C VAL A 78 -13.80 0.40 2.68
N VAL A 79 -13.53 -0.64 1.90
CA VAL A 79 -13.62 -2.02 2.37
C VAL A 79 -12.25 -2.65 2.29
N CYS A 80 -11.71 -3.01 3.46
CA CYS A 80 -10.42 -3.68 3.57
C CYS A 80 -10.65 -5.17 3.83
N THR A 81 -9.94 -6.02 3.08
CA THR A 81 -10.00 -7.46 3.24
C THR A 81 -8.63 -8.11 3.20
N ALA A 82 -8.51 -9.25 3.86
CA ALA A 82 -7.34 -10.10 3.86
C ALA A 82 -7.77 -11.57 4.04
N PRO A 83 -6.90 -12.56 3.73
CA PRO A 83 -7.20 -13.98 3.87
C PRO A 83 -7.56 -14.37 5.30
N THR A 84 -6.91 -13.78 6.31
CA THR A 84 -7.14 -14.09 7.72
C THR A 84 -7.59 -12.87 8.52
N LYS A 85 -8.44 -13.11 9.53
CA LYS A 85 -8.87 -12.08 10.48
C LYS A 85 -7.69 -11.42 11.20
N GLN A 86 -6.69 -12.25 11.53
CA GLN A 86 -5.49 -11.83 12.23
C GLN A 86 -4.69 -10.82 11.39
N GLN A 87 -4.40 -11.13 10.12
CA GLN A 87 -3.72 -10.18 9.24
C GLN A 87 -4.51 -8.89 9.09
N LEU A 88 -5.84 -9.00 8.91
CA LEU A 88 -6.67 -7.83 8.69
C LEU A 88 -6.68 -6.89 9.90
N HIS A 89 -6.89 -7.40 11.12
CA HIS A 89 -7.04 -6.56 12.31
C HIS A 89 -5.71 -6.20 12.98
N ASP A 90 -4.75 -7.13 13.01
CA ASP A 90 -3.53 -6.94 13.79
C ASP A 90 -2.39 -6.36 12.95
N VAL A 91 -2.55 -6.35 11.62
CA VAL A 91 -1.59 -5.72 10.69
C VAL A 91 -2.23 -4.49 10.04
N LEU A 92 -3.14 -4.67 9.08
CA LEU A 92 -3.71 -3.54 8.31
C LEU A 92 -4.46 -2.55 9.20
N TRP A 93 -5.36 -3.05 10.05
CA TRP A 93 -6.21 -2.17 10.87
C TRP A 93 -5.43 -1.44 11.97
N ALA A 94 -4.40 -2.09 12.52
CA ALA A 94 -3.47 -1.48 13.46
C ALA A 94 -2.64 -0.39 12.79
N GLU A 95 -2.17 -0.62 11.56
CA GLU A 95 -1.41 0.35 10.78
C GLU A 95 -2.27 1.59 10.44
N VAL A 96 -3.55 1.40 10.10
CA VAL A 96 -4.50 2.52 9.93
C VAL A 96 -4.63 3.34 11.21
N SER A 97 -4.71 2.70 12.40
CA SER A 97 -4.78 3.42 13.69
C SER A 97 -3.53 4.28 13.89
N LYS A 98 -2.35 3.66 13.70
CA LYS A 98 -1.04 4.30 13.87
C LYS A 98 -0.92 5.55 12.99
N TRP A 99 -1.25 5.46 11.71
CA TRP A 99 -1.14 6.60 10.80
C TRP A 99 -2.21 7.65 11.05
N LEU A 100 -3.45 7.24 11.38
CA LEU A 100 -4.50 8.19 11.70
C LEU A 100 -4.17 9.01 12.96
N GLU A 101 -3.69 8.37 14.03
CA GLU A 101 -3.37 9.04 15.30
C GLU A 101 -2.30 10.13 15.16
N ASN A 102 -1.36 9.94 14.24
CA ASN A 102 -0.28 10.89 13.94
C ASN A 102 -0.64 11.92 12.87
N SER A 103 -1.78 11.75 12.19
CA SER A 103 -2.22 12.65 11.12
C SER A 103 -2.87 13.94 11.64
N MET A 104 -2.88 14.96 10.77
CA MET A 104 -3.60 16.23 10.96
C MET A 104 -5.13 16.04 10.90
N VAL A 105 -5.60 14.92 10.33
CA VAL A 105 -7.03 14.62 10.12
C VAL A 105 -7.66 13.75 11.22
N LYS A 106 -6.91 13.43 12.29
CA LYS A 106 -7.37 12.57 13.41
C LYS A 106 -8.65 13.05 14.11
N ASN A 107 -8.95 14.34 14.05
CA ASN A 107 -10.14 14.92 14.67
C ASN A 107 -11.37 14.86 13.75
N LEU A 108 -11.21 14.47 12.47
CA LEU A 108 -12.29 14.30 11.51
C LEU A 108 -12.81 12.85 11.53
N LEU A 109 -11.89 11.89 11.67
CA LEU A 109 -12.17 10.47 11.62
C LEU A 109 -12.06 9.84 13.00
N LYS A 110 -13.00 8.96 13.33
CA LYS A 110 -12.96 8.15 14.55
C LYS A 110 -12.61 6.71 14.19
N TRP A 111 -11.48 6.24 14.72
CA TRP A 111 -11.10 4.84 14.64
C TRP A 111 -11.76 4.01 15.74
N THR A 112 -12.14 2.79 15.40
CA THR A 112 -12.62 1.75 16.31
C THR A 112 -12.07 0.40 15.86
N LYS A 113 -12.24 -0.64 16.67
CA LYS A 113 -11.79 -2.01 16.32
C LYS A 113 -12.40 -2.58 15.02
N THR A 114 -13.53 -2.04 14.57
CA THR A 114 -14.29 -2.59 13.44
C THR A 114 -14.51 -1.60 12.30
N LYS A 115 -14.45 -0.29 12.56
CA LYS A 115 -14.69 0.78 11.58
C LYS A 115 -13.85 2.03 11.84
N VAL A 116 -13.47 2.72 10.77
CA VAL A 116 -13.04 4.12 10.82
C VAL A 116 -14.12 4.93 10.14
N TYR A 117 -14.58 6.03 10.73
CA TYR A 117 -15.70 6.76 10.16
C TYR A 117 -15.61 8.26 10.39
N MET A 118 -16.23 9.04 9.51
CA MET A 118 -16.34 10.49 9.66
C MET A 118 -17.29 10.81 10.82
N ILE A 119 -16.84 11.63 11.77
CA ILE A 119 -17.63 12.04 12.92
C ILE A 119 -18.90 12.76 12.42
N GLY A 120 -20.07 12.27 12.85
CA GLY A 120 -21.38 12.78 12.41
C GLY A 120 -21.97 12.10 11.17
N HIS A 121 -21.20 11.28 10.43
CA HIS A 121 -21.64 10.63 9.18
C HIS A 121 -21.40 9.11 9.14
N GLU A 122 -21.38 8.48 10.32
CA GLU A 122 -20.95 7.10 10.55
C GLU A 122 -21.70 6.00 9.76
N GLN A 123 -22.91 6.30 9.28
CA GLN A 123 -23.74 5.33 8.55
C GLN A 123 -23.32 5.15 7.09
N ARG A 124 -22.77 6.20 6.45
CA ARG A 124 -22.44 6.19 5.01
C ARG A 124 -20.97 6.46 4.72
N TRP A 125 -20.28 7.16 5.60
CA TRP A 125 -18.89 7.57 5.41
C TRP A 125 -17.96 6.79 6.34
N PHE A 126 -17.43 5.67 5.87
CA PHE A 126 -16.61 4.79 6.70
C PHE A 126 -15.69 3.84 5.92
N ALA A 127 -14.60 3.43 6.57
CA ALA A 127 -13.83 2.25 6.27
C ALA A 127 -14.24 1.09 7.18
N THR A 128 -14.21 -0.14 6.67
CA THR A 128 -14.47 -1.35 7.48
C THR A 128 -13.52 -2.49 7.10
N ALA A 129 -13.15 -3.28 8.11
CA ALA A 129 -12.51 -4.57 7.94
C ALA A 129 -13.56 -5.67 7.67
N ARG A 130 -13.39 -6.46 6.60
CA ARG A 130 -14.17 -7.66 6.27
C ARG A 130 -13.27 -8.80 5.86
N THR A 131 -13.36 -9.94 6.53
CA THR A 131 -12.53 -11.12 6.23
C THR A 131 -13.01 -11.86 4.99
N ALA A 132 -12.09 -12.22 4.10
CA ALA A 132 -12.33 -12.98 2.88
C ALA A 132 -12.53 -14.48 3.13
N TYR A 133 -13.53 -14.86 3.95
CA TYR A 133 -13.86 -16.27 4.18
C TYR A 133 -15.00 -16.78 3.29
N LYS A 134 -15.97 -15.92 2.96
CA LYS A 134 -17.09 -16.27 2.10
C LYS A 134 -17.42 -15.12 1.13
N PRO A 135 -17.82 -15.42 -0.12
CA PRO A 135 -18.18 -14.38 -1.10
C PRO A 135 -19.29 -13.44 -0.61
N GLU A 136 -20.26 -13.94 0.16
CA GLU A 136 -21.40 -13.14 0.64
C GLU A 136 -20.97 -12.00 1.57
N ASN A 137 -19.81 -12.14 2.24
CA ASN A 137 -19.28 -11.09 3.12
C ASN A 137 -18.76 -9.87 2.33
N MET A 138 -18.48 -10.03 1.04
CA MET A 138 -17.99 -8.97 0.16
C MET A 138 -19.12 -8.32 -0.65
N GLN A 139 -20.34 -8.88 -0.60
CA GLN A 139 -21.50 -8.37 -1.31
C GLN A 139 -22.21 -7.28 -0.50
N GLY A 140 -23.03 -6.47 -1.18
CA GLY A 140 -23.90 -5.48 -0.55
C GLY A 140 -23.24 -4.14 -0.20
N PHE A 141 -21.93 -3.99 -0.47
CA PHE A 141 -21.29 -2.68 -0.46
C PHE A 141 -21.59 -1.96 -1.77
N HIS A 142 -22.17 -0.77 -1.66
CA HIS A 142 -22.40 0.11 -2.80
C HIS A 142 -22.36 1.56 -2.34
N GLU A 143 -21.65 2.39 -3.08
CA GLU A 143 -21.59 3.84 -2.96
C GLU A 143 -21.00 4.40 -4.27
N ASP A 144 -21.21 5.68 -4.54
CA ASP A 144 -20.64 6.32 -5.74
C ASP A 144 -19.11 6.40 -5.69
N TYR A 145 -18.55 6.56 -4.48
CA TYR A 145 -17.12 6.58 -4.21
C TYR A 145 -16.77 5.42 -3.29
N MET A 146 -16.10 4.40 -3.85
CA MET A 146 -15.74 3.22 -3.08
C MET A 146 -14.32 2.76 -3.39
N LEU A 147 -13.55 2.47 -2.33
CA LEU A 147 -12.23 1.86 -2.45
C LEU A 147 -12.26 0.48 -1.80
N PHE A 148 -11.89 -0.53 -2.57
CA PHE A 148 -11.70 -1.89 -2.06
C PHE A 148 -10.22 -2.20 -2.01
N ILE A 149 -9.71 -2.58 -0.84
CA ILE A 149 -8.32 -2.97 -0.63
C ILE A 149 -8.27 -4.44 -0.26
N VAL A 150 -7.53 -5.21 -1.04
CA VAL A 150 -7.29 -6.63 -0.83
C VAL A 150 -5.81 -6.81 -0.46
N ASP A 151 -5.52 -6.92 0.84
CA ASP A 151 -4.19 -7.27 1.33
C ASP A 151 -3.98 -8.79 1.23
N GLU A 152 -2.73 -9.20 0.99
CA GLU A 152 -2.33 -10.58 0.68
C GLU A 152 -3.26 -11.26 -0.34
N ALA A 153 -3.59 -10.55 -1.43
CA ALA A 153 -4.54 -10.96 -2.46
C ALA A 153 -4.26 -12.33 -3.08
N SER A 154 -3.01 -12.79 -3.07
CA SER A 154 -2.63 -14.13 -3.53
C SER A 154 -3.31 -15.27 -2.74
N GLY A 155 -3.70 -15.00 -1.48
CA GLY A 155 -4.41 -15.93 -0.60
C GLY A 155 -5.94 -15.82 -0.67
N VAL A 156 -6.48 -14.91 -1.48
CA VAL A 156 -7.94 -14.75 -1.67
C VAL A 156 -8.41 -15.61 -2.85
N SER A 157 -9.56 -16.27 -2.69
CA SER A 157 -10.09 -17.17 -3.72
C SER A 157 -10.82 -16.41 -4.84
N ASP A 158 -10.82 -16.98 -6.05
CA ASP A 158 -11.47 -16.36 -7.21
C ASP A 158 -12.97 -16.05 -6.99
N PRO A 159 -13.78 -16.92 -6.34
CA PRO A 159 -15.19 -16.59 -6.05
C PRO A 159 -15.37 -15.34 -5.17
N ILE A 160 -14.43 -15.07 -4.27
CA ILE A 160 -14.45 -13.87 -3.44
C ILE A 160 -14.08 -12.65 -4.29
N MET A 161 -13.08 -12.79 -5.16
CA MET A 161 -12.69 -11.73 -6.09
C MET A 161 -13.82 -11.38 -7.06
N GLU A 162 -14.54 -12.37 -7.58
CA GLU A 162 -15.72 -12.17 -8.43
C GLU A 162 -16.82 -11.40 -7.68
N ALA A 163 -17.08 -11.75 -6.42
CA ALA A 163 -18.03 -11.03 -5.58
C ALA A 163 -17.60 -9.57 -5.36
N ILE A 164 -16.32 -9.31 -5.11
CA ILE A 164 -15.77 -7.95 -4.98
C ILE A 164 -15.98 -7.17 -6.28
N LEU A 165 -15.59 -7.74 -7.41
CA LEU A 165 -15.73 -7.09 -8.72
C LEU A 165 -17.18 -6.75 -9.05
N GLY A 166 -18.13 -7.60 -8.63
CA GLY A 166 -19.57 -7.35 -8.77
C GLY A 166 -20.10 -6.13 -7.99
N THR A 167 -19.34 -5.63 -6.99
CA THR A 167 -19.72 -4.43 -6.23
C THR A 167 -19.19 -3.12 -6.81
N LEU A 168 -18.24 -3.18 -7.75
CA LEU A 168 -17.52 -2.01 -8.26
C LEU A 168 -18.23 -1.34 -9.46
N SER A 169 -19.45 -0.83 -9.23
CA SER A 169 -20.31 -0.21 -10.26
C SER A 169 -20.56 1.29 -10.11
N GLY A 170 -20.03 1.92 -9.05
CA GLY A 170 -20.20 3.36 -8.76
C GLY A 170 -19.38 4.26 -9.67
N ALA A 171 -19.54 5.58 -9.48
CA ALA A 171 -18.87 6.61 -10.29
C ALA A 171 -17.34 6.54 -10.21
N GLU A 172 -16.80 6.35 -9.00
CA GLU A 172 -15.38 6.23 -8.74
C GLU A 172 -15.13 5.05 -7.79
N ASN A 173 -15.28 3.84 -8.35
CA ASN A 173 -15.00 2.60 -7.64
C ASN A 173 -13.61 2.07 -8.01
N LYS A 174 -12.78 1.88 -7.00
CA LYS A 174 -11.38 1.51 -7.11
C LYS A 174 -11.11 0.20 -6.41
N LEU A 175 -10.22 -0.61 -6.99
CA LEU A 175 -9.72 -1.85 -6.42
C LEU A 175 -8.19 -1.79 -6.35
N LEU A 176 -7.65 -1.85 -5.14
CA LEU A 176 -6.24 -2.09 -4.89
C LEU A 176 -6.05 -3.52 -4.40
N MET A 177 -5.13 -4.25 -5.02
CA MET A 177 -4.73 -5.57 -4.57
C MET A 177 -3.24 -5.60 -4.31
N CYS A 178 -2.84 -5.94 -3.10
CA CYS A 178 -1.44 -6.11 -2.75
C CYS A 178 -1.19 -7.57 -2.39
N GLY A 179 -0.06 -8.12 -2.82
CA GLY A 179 0.27 -9.48 -2.44
C GLY A 179 1.60 -9.95 -3.01
N ASN A 180 2.11 -11.02 -2.42
CA ASN A 180 3.27 -11.71 -2.97
C ASN A 180 2.84 -12.49 -4.22
N PRO A 181 3.66 -12.52 -5.29
CA PRO A 181 3.35 -13.27 -6.51
C PRO A 181 3.59 -14.79 -6.29
N THR A 182 2.78 -15.42 -5.46
CA THR A 182 2.87 -16.86 -5.13
C THR A 182 2.11 -17.74 -6.13
N ARG A 183 1.22 -17.16 -6.93
CA ARG A 183 0.43 -17.84 -7.97
C ARG A 183 0.71 -17.22 -9.34
N THR A 184 0.85 -18.08 -10.36
CA THR A 184 1.08 -17.68 -11.75
C THR A 184 -0.21 -17.53 -12.57
N SER A 185 -1.38 -17.59 -11.91
CA SER A 185 -2.71 -17.48 -12.52
C SER A 185 -3.74 -16.93 -11.52
N GLY A 186 -4.87 -16.40 -12.00
CA GLY A 186 -5.97 -15.83 -11.20
C GLY A 186 -6.16 -14.31 -11.40
N PHE A 187 -7.20 -13.74 -10.79
CA PHE A 187 -7.55 -12.31 -10.95
C PHE A 187 -6.41 -11.36 -10.57
N PHE A 188 -5.66 -11.69 -9.51
CA PHE A 188 -4.47 -10.94 -9.08
C PHE A 188 -3.36 -10.90 -10.15
N PHE A 189 -3.27 -11.92 -11.00
CA PHE A 189 -2.31 -11.96 -12.10
C PHE A 189 -2.78 -11.20 -13.35
N MET A 190 -4.09 -11.13 -13.58
CA MET A 190 -4.68 -10.61 -14.81
C MET A 190 -4.89 -9.09 -14.80
N ILE A 191 -5.04 -8.48 -13.63
CA ILE A 191 -5.24 -7.03 -13.48
C ILE A 191 -3.91 -6.30 -13.67
N ARG A 192 -3.97 -5.05 -14.18
CA ARG A 192 -2.79 -4.18 -14.37
C ARG A 192 -1.89 -4.24 -13.15
N THR A 193 -0.67 -4.73 -13.36
CA THR A 193 0.36 -4.80 -12.34
C THR A 193 1.22 -3.55 -12.42
N THR A 194 1.11 -2.71 -11.40
CA THR A 194 1.96 -1.55 -11.21
C THR A 194 3.09 -1.96 -10.28
N GLY A 195 4.34 -1.72 -10.69
CA GLY A 195 5.50 -2.03 -9.86
C GLY A 195 5.64 -3.53 -9.62
N THR A 196 6.43 -4.19 -10.47
CA THR A 196 6.94 -5.51 -10.13
C THR A 196 8.08 -5.31 -9.11
N VAL A 197 7.77 -5.31 -7.81
CA VAL A 197 8.81 -5.41 -6.76
C VAL A 197 9.20 -6.89 -6.65
N VAL A 198 9.73 -7.42 -7.74
CA VAL A 198 10.28 -8.77 -7.78
C VAL A 198 11.79 -8.56 -7.79
N VAL A 199 12.42 -9.07 -6.74
CA VAL A 199 13.87 -9.30 -6.63
C VAL A 199 14.80 -8.10 -6.36
N SER A 200 14.37 -6.88 -6.01
CA SER A 200 15.35 -5.80 -5.76
C SER A 200 16.25 -6.08 -4.54
N VAL A 201 15.68 -6.48 -3.40
CA VAL A 201 16.46 -6.76 -2.18
C VAL A 201 17.33 -8.02 -2.33
N LEU A 202 16.79 -9.09 -2.93
CA LEU A 202 17.54 -10.32 -3.14
C LEU A 202 18.64 -10.17 -4.21
N ILE A 203 18.40 -9.43 -5.31
CA ILE A 203 19.47 -9.08 -6.28
C ILE A 203 20.54 -8.23 -5.62
N LYS A 204 20.16 -7.26 -4.79
CA LYS A 204 21.10 -6.43 -4.02
C LYS A 204 22.00 -7.32 -3.14
N TRP A 205 21.43 -8.27 -2.39
CA TRP A 205 22.23 -9.23 -1.59
C TRP A 205 23.08 -10.20 -2.42
N ILE A 206 22.59 -10.65 -3.58
CA ILE A 206 23.38 -11.47 -4.52
C ILE A 206 24.57 -10.68 -5.06
N LEU A 207 24.40 -9.40 -5.38
CA LEU A 207 25.48 -8.52 -5.81
C LEU A 207 26.51 -8.29 -4.71
N VAL A 208 26.08 -8.07 -3.45
CA VAL A 208 27.01 -7.97 -2.32
C VAL A 208 27.80 -9.27 -2.13
N ALA A 209 27.12 -10.43 -2.19
CA ALA A 209 27.77 -11.73 -2.08
C ALA A 209 28.76 -11.98 -3.24
N ALA A 210 28.41 -11.59 -4.47
CA ALA A 210 29.29 -11.71 -5.62
C ALA A 210 30.55 -10.82 -5.48
N VAL A 211 30.40 -9.58 -4.98
CA VAL A 211 31.54 -8.69 -4.73
C VAL A 211 32.46 -9.30 -3.66
N LEU A 212 31.92 -9.79 -2.55
CA LEU A 212 32.71 -10.43 -1.49
C LEU A 212 33.44 -11.69 -2.00
N LEU A 213 32.79 -12.51 -2.83
CA LEU A 213 33.42 -13.68 -3.47
C LEU A 213 34.56 -13.29 -4.41
N ILE A 214 34.39 -12.24 -5.21
CA ILE A 214 35.44 -11.72 -6.11
C ILE A 214 36.62 -11.20 -5.29
N VAL A 215 36.37 -10.39 -4.26
CA VAL A 215 37.43 -9.86 -3.39
C VAL A 215 38.16 -11.00 -2.68
N SER A 216 37.44 -12.06 -2.27
CA SER A 216 38.03 -13.24 -1.62
C SER A 216 38.91 -14.03 -2.60
N ALA A 217 38.45 -14.22 -3.84
CA ALA A 217 39.24 -14.85 -4.89
C ALA A 217 40.51 -14.05 -5.24
N VAL A 218 40.41 -12.72 -5.29
CA VAL A 218 41.56 -11.82 -5.49
C VAL A 218 42.54 -11.91 -4.31
N GLY A 219 42.03 -11.93 -3.07
CA GLY A 219 42.83 -12.13 -1.86
C GLY A 219 43.69 -13.38 -1.91
N ASN A 220 43.12 -14.51 -2.34
CA ASN A 220 43.86 -15.77 -2.52
C ASN A 220 44.96 -15.69 -3.59
N VAL A 221 44.78 -14.90 -4.64
CA VAL A 221 45.79 -14.72 -5.71
C VAL A 221 46.95 -13.85 -5.25
N PHE A 222 46.68 -12.83 -4.42
CA PHE A 222 47.68 -11.86 -3.97
C PHE A 222 48.19 -12.09 -2.54
N GLY A 223 47.73 -13.16 -1.87
CA GLY A 223 48.21 -13.57 -0.55
C GLY A 223 47.69 -12.73 0.62
N PHE A 224 46.47 -12.19 0.52
CA PHE A 224 45.82 -11.47 1.61
C PHE A 224 44.44 -12.05 1.95
N GLU A 225 44.12 -12.13 3.25
CA GLU A 225 42.79 -12.53 3.73
C GLU A 225 41.89 -11.31 3.94
N ILE A 226 40.59 -11.46 3.67
CA ILE A 226 39.61 -10.42 3.99
C ILE A 226 39.41 -10.43 5.51
N SER A 227 39.78 -9.33 6.17
CA SER A 227 39.46 -9.14 7.58
C SER A 227 37.96 -8.92 7.77
N GLU A 228 37.46 -9.27 8.96
CA GLU A 228 36.06 -9.04 9.34
C GLU A 228 35.65 -7.57 9.17
N GLU A 229 36.55 -6.66 9.53
CA GLU A 229 36.38 -5.21 9.39
C GLU A 229 36.25 -4.74 7.92
N LEU A 230 37.02 -5.32 7.00
CA LEU A 230 36.92 -5.01 5.57
C LEU A 230 35.60 -5.54 4.97
N SER A 231 35.16 -6.73 5.40
CA SER A 231 33.88 -7.31 5.01
C SER A 231 32.70 -6.45 5.45
N THR A 232 32.72 -5.98 6.70
CA THR A 232 31.71 -5.07 7.24
C THR A 232 31.70 -3.73 6.48
N ASN A 233 32.87 -3.17 6.16
CA ASN A 233 32.97 -1.93 5.39
C ASN A 233 32.46 -2.06 3.95
N ILE A 234 32.78 -3.15 3.25
CA ILE A 234 32.27 -3.44 1.89
C ILE A 234 30.75 -3.59 1.92
N THR A 235 30.23 -4.33 2.91
CA THR A 235 28.79 -4.53 3.09
C THR A 235 28.10 -3.20 3.39
N GLY A 236 28.63 -2.39 4.31
CA GLY A 236 28.09 -1.08 4.65
C GLY A 236 28.08 -0.10 3.48
N LEU A 237 29.18 -0.05 2.70
CA LEU A 237 29.27 0.78 1.51
C LEU A 237 28.28 0.33 0.42
N ALA A 238 28.14 -0.98 0.20
CA ALA A 238 27.19 -1.51 -0.77
C ALA A 238 25.74 -1.26 -0.35
N MET A 239 25.41 -1.41 0.94
CA MET A 239 24.08 -1.08 1.47
C MET A 239 23.76 0.40 1.28
N ALA A 240 24.73 1.30 1.54
CA ALA A 240 24.58 2.74 1.32
C ALA A 240 24.38 3.11 -0.16
N ILE A 241 25.17 2.53 -1.08
CA ILE A 241 25.04 2.76 -2.54
C ILE A 241 23.71 2.23 -3.06
N LEU A 242 23.23 1.11 -2.52
CA LEU A 242 22.00 0.46 -2.96
C LEU A 242 20.75 1.00 -2.25
N GLY A 243 20.88 2.03 -1.40
CA GLY A 243 19.76 2.64 -0.69
C GLY A 243 19.03 1.68 0.26
N LEU A 244 19.73 0.67 0.79
CA LEU A 244 19.19 -0.22 1.81
C LEU A 244 19.61 0.34 3.17
N ARG A 245 18.63 0.80 3.97
CA ARG A 245 18.83 1.17 5.38
C ARG A 245 18.49 0.00 6.29
#